data_AF-A0A9D6HST3-F1
#
_entry.id   AF-A0A9D6HST3-F1
#
_cell.length_a   1.000
_cell.length_b   1.000
_cell.length_c   1.000
_cell.angle_alpha   90.00
_cell.angle_beta   90.00
_cell.angle_gamma   90.00
#
_symmetry.space_group_name_H-M   'P 1'
#
loop_
_entity.id
_entity.type
_entity.pdbx_description
1 polymer ?
#
loop_
_entity_poly.entity_id
_entity_poly.type
_entity_poly.pdbx_seq_one_letter_code
_entity_poly.pdbx_strand_id
1 'polypeptide(L)'
;MITQTQDQNLSVASVEARPPIVVVMGHVDHGKTTLLDAIRETEVAEGEAGGITQSIGAYEVEVKKEISRHTPRDDFAVTRKITFIDTPGHEAFFAMREHGVKVADVALLVVAADDGVQPQTEEVIKHILETKVPFIVVINKIDKPGAAVDRVKKELSEKGVLIEEWGGQVPVALVSSRDKKGIDELLDLILLVAEMEELKYSPQKTGEGYVIESHFDAKKGVVATIIVTDGILRTGDLIVCGTSFGSVKIMEDDEARPIKEARPSKPVRVVGLAETTPMIGEKCSVVANVAEAQKIVSEHTQKHEEFLARIKIRSSGWSFETNKIRPSRPKTAKVRCGRHHPVRC
;
A
#
# COMPACT_ATOMS: atom_id res chain seq x y z
N MET A 1 32.29 18.72 53.02
CA MET A 1 30.90 18.63 52.50
C MET A 1 30.95 18.99 51.03
N ILE A 2 31.08 17.99 50.16
CA ILE A 2 30.98 18.18 48.70
C ILE A 2 29.80 17.32 48.28
N THR A 3 28.74 18.01 47.88
CA THR A 3 27.46 17.48 47.43
C THR A 3 27.65 16.54 46.25
N GLN A 4 27.16 15.31 46.39
CA GLN A 4 26.94 14.39 45.29
C GLN A 4 25.79 14.94 44.44
N THR A 5 26.11 15.39 43.23
CA THR A 5 25.09 15.61 42.21
C THR A 5 24.85 14.26 41.54
N GLN A 6 23.68 13.69 41.80
CA GLN A 6 23.16 12.53 41.07
C GLN A 6 22.84 12.99 39.66
N ASP A 7 23.71 12.69 38.69
CA ASP A 7 23.35 12.78 37.28
C ASP A 7 22.34 11.67 36.97
N GLN A 8 21.12 12.11 36.65
CA GLN A 8 20.03 11.27 36.20
C GLN A 8 20.42 10.64 34.85
N ASN A 9 20.58 9.32 34.85
CA ASN A 9 20.74 8.52 33.65
C ASN A 9 19.41 8.51 32.87
N LEU A 10 19.15 9.52 32.03
CA LEU A 10 18.11 9.44 31.01
C LEU A 10 18.52 8.33 30.03
N SER A 11 17.79 7.21 30.05
CA SER A 11 17.93 6.13 29.09
C SER A 11 17.70 6.68 27.68
N VAL A 12 18.77 6.87 26.91
CA VAL A 12 18.68 7.20 25.49
C VAL A 12 17.90 6.06 24.84
N ALA A 13 16.67 6.33 24.39
CA ALA A 13 15.88 5.35 23.66
C ALA A 13 16.73 4.86 22.47
N SER A 14 17.03 3.56 22.40
CA SER A 14 17.87 3.04 21.31
C SER A 14 17.03 3.03 20.06
N VAL A 15 17.33 3.91 19.11
CA VAL A 15 16.64 3.97 17.83
C VAL A 15 17.37 3.08 16.83
N GLU A 16 16.64 2.25 16.10
CA GLU A 16 17.17 1.34 15.07
C GLU A 16 16.72 1.78 13.67
N ALA A 17 17.49 1.41 12.64
CA ALA A 17 17.13 1.66 11.25
C ALA A 17 15.91 0.82 10.87
N ARG A 18 14.92 1.45 10.21
CA ARG A 18 13.70 0.79 9.76
C ARG A 18 13.82 0.44 8.27
N PRO A 19 13.46 -0.78 7.84
CA PRO A 19 13.36 -1.11 6.42
C PRO A 19 12.34 -0.21 5.69
N PRO A 20 12.56 0.21 4.43
CA PRO A 20 11.58 1.01 3.72
C PRO A 20 10.32 0.23 3.37
N ILE A 21 9.17 0.90 3.50
CA ILE A 21 7.91 0.49 2.93
C ILE A 21 7.72 1.21 1.58
N VAL A 22 7.51 0.43 0.52
CA VAL A 22 7.46 0.89 -0.86
C VAL A 22 6.10 0.61 -1.45
N VAL A 23 5.40 1.63 -1.92
CA VAL A 23 4.12 1.45 -2.63
C VAL A 23 4.32 1.48 -4.13
N VAL A 24 3.72 0.54 -4.85
CA VAL A 24 3.82 0.48 -6.32
C VAL A 24 2.54 0.99 -6.97
N MET A 25 2.67 2.00 -7.82
CA MET A 25 1.57 2.73 -8.44
C MET A 25 1.76 2.89 -9.94
N GLY A 26 0.68 3.17 -10.66
CA GLY A 26 0.70 3.35 -12.11
C GLY A 26 -0.57 2.85 -12.79
N HIS A 27 -0.69 3.10 -14.09
CA HIS A 27 -1.84 2.70 -14.90
C HIS A 27 -2.03 1.17 -14.95
N VAL A 28 -3.24 0.74 -15.29
CA VAL A 28 -3.54 -0.67 -15.62
C VAL A 28 -2.63 -1.11 -16.78
N ASP A 29 -2.23 -2.39 -16.77
CA ASP A 29 -1.37 -3.00 -17.79
C ASP A 29 0.04 -2.40 -17.98
N HIS A 30 0.49 -1.50 -17.11
CA HIS A 30 1.89 -1.06 -17.08
C HIS A 30 2.86 -2.07 -16.45
N GLY A 31 2.37 -3.24 -16.03
CA GLY A 31 3.18 -4.34 -15.53
C GLY A 31 3.59 -4.23 -14.05
N LYS A 32 2.78 -3.58 -13.20
CA LYS A 32 3.01 -3.49 -11.75
C LYS A 32 3.10 -4.87 -11.09
N THR A 33 2.09 -5.71 -11.27
CA THR A 33 2.06 -7.07 -10.69
C THR A 33 3.21 -7.91 -11.25
N THR A 34 3.48 -7.84 -12.56
CA THR A 34 4.62 -8.53 -13.17
C THR A 34 5.97 -8.05 -12.62
N LEU A 35 6.11 -6.75 -12.32
CA LEU A 35 7.31 -6.21 -11.68
C LEU A 35 7.48 -6.78 -10.27
N LEU A 36 6.40 -6.79 -9.48
CA LEU A 36 6.40 -7.35 -8.13
C LEU A 36 6.69 -8.85 -8.14
N ASP A 37 6.09 -9.61 -9.05
CA ASP A 37 6.38 -11.04 -9.22
C ASP A 37 7.84 -11.27 -9.62
N ALA A 38 8.37 -10.46 -10.54
CA ALA A 38 9.78 -10.57 -10.94
C ALA A 38 10.74 -10.26 -9.78
N ILE A 39 10.42 -9.30 -8.92
CA ILE A 39 11.16 -9.00 -7.69
C ILE A 39 11.06 -10.15 -6.68
N ARG A 40 9.88 -10.76 -6.51
CA ARG A 40 9.72 -11.93 -5.61
C ARG A 40 10.56 -13.11 -6.08
N GLU A 41 10.57 -13.37 -7.38
CA GLU A 41 11.31 -14.48 -7.97
C GLU A 41 12.83 -14.29 -7.91
N THR A 42 13.36 -13.08 -7.71
CA THR A 42 14.82 -12.91 -7.52
C THR A 42 15.29 -13.40 -6.15
N GLU A 43 14.40 -13.49 -5.16
CA GLU A 43 14.69 -14.07 -3.85
C GLU A 43 14.61 -15.61 -3.85
N VAL A 44 13.64 -16.16 -4.60
CA VAL A 44 13.37 -17.60 -4.65
C VAL A 44 14.32 -18.30 -5.62
N ALA A 45 15.46 -18.76 -5.12
CA ALA A 45 16.33 -19.68 -5.83
C ALA A 45 15.54 -20.91 -6.31
N GLU A 46 15.61 -21.21 -7.61
CA GLU A 46 15.16 -22.42 -8.32
C GLU A 46 14.40 -23.45 -7.46
N GLY A 47 13.08 -23.26 -7.25
CA GLY A 47 12.34 -24.17 -6.37
C GLY A 47 10.84 -24.28 -6.58
N GLU A 48 10.12 -23.18 -6.80
CA GLU A 48 8.66 -23.24 -6.87
C GLU A 48 8.14 -22.58 -8.14
N ALA A 49 7.95 -23.42 -9.16
CA ALA A 49 7.20 -23.07 -10.34
C ALA A 49 5.75 -22.76 -9.96
N GLY A 50 5.32 -21.53 -10.19
CA GLY A 50 3.92 -21.19 -10.42
C GLY A 50 3.02 -21.29 -9.18
N GLY A 51 3.02 -20.24 -8.37
CA GLY A 51 2.00 -20.04 -7.36
C GLY A 51 1.61 -18.58 -7.28
N ILE A 52 0.56 -18.19 -7.99
CA ILE A 52 -0.23 -16.97 -7.71
C ILE A 52 -0.64 -16.96 -6.23
N THR A 53 0.21 -16.44 -5.35
CA THR A 53 -0.10 -16.26 -3.93
C THR A 53 -0.54 -14.81 -3.75
N GLN A 54 -1.83 -14.60 -4.05
CA GLN A 54 -2.60 -13.40 -3.75
C GLN A 54 -3.01 -13.34 -2.28
N SER A 55 -2.18 -13.77 -1.34
CA SER A 55 -2.68 -13.92 0.03
C SER A 55 -2.71 -12.59 0.78
N ILE A 56 -1.82 -11.65 0.46
CA ILE A 56 -1.72 -10.33 1.10
C ILE A 56 -1.25 -9.28 0.08
N GLY A 57 -1.86 -8.09 0.08
CA GLY A 57 -1.45 -6.93 -0.72
C GLY A 57 -0.11 -6.28 -0.31
N ALA A 58 0.69 -6.96 0.50
CA ALA A 58 2.02 -6.53 0.93
C ALA A 58 2.93 -7.73 1.22
N TYR A 59 4.22 -7.59 0.94
CA TYR A 59 5.22 -8.66 1.14
C TYR A 59 6.61 -8.07 1.39
N GLU A 60 7.48 -8.83 2.05
CA GLU A 60 8.87 -8.45 2.32
C GLU A 60 9.83 -9.13 1.34
N VAL A 61 10.90 -8.43 0.94
CA VAL A 61 11.96 -8.94 0.07
C VAL A 61 13.31 -8.72 0.73
N GLU A 62 14.16 -9.76 0.73
CA GLU A 62 15.53 -9.69 1.22
C GLU A 62 16.53 -9.39 0.10
N VAL A 63 17.11 -8.18 0.13
CA VAL A 63 18.19 -7.76 -0.77
C VAL A 63 19.54 -8.06 -0.12
N LYS A 64 20.21 -9.11 -0.60
CA LYS A 64 21.56 -9.50 -0.13
C LYS A 64 22.61 -8.69 -0.88
N LYS A 65 23.42 -7.90 -0.17
CA LYS A 65 24.56 -7.21 -0.77
C LYS A 65 25.88 -7.70 -0.21
N GLU A 66 26.81 -8.00 -1.10
CA GLU A 66 28.22 -8.10 -0.78
C GLU A 66 28.78 -6.68 -0.66
N ILE A 67 29.02 -6.23 0.57
CA ILE A 67 29.77 -4.99 0.78
C ILE A 67 31.25 -5.36 0.77
N SER A 68 31.91 -5.22 -0.37
CA SER A 68 33.38 -5.25 -0.41
C SER A 68 33.91 -3.98 0.25
N ARG A 69 34.17 -4.04 1.55
CA ARG A 69 35.01 -3.03 2.20
C ARG A 69 36.42 -3.20 1.65
N HIS A 70 37.17 -2.11 1.48
CA HIS A 70 38.55 -2.08 0.96
C HIS A 70 39.60 -2.81 1.84
N THR A 71 39.18 -3.73 2.70
CA THR A 71 40.00 -4.55 3.59
C THR A 71 39.72 -6.03 3.34
N PRO A 72 40.72 -6.85 2.95
CA PRO A 72 40.54 -8.26 2.54
C PRO A 72 40.06 -9.26 3.62
N ARG A 73 39.49 -8.82 4.75
CA ARG A 73 39.20 -9.69 5.91
C ARG A 73 37.76 -9.71 6.40
N ASP A 74 36.91 -8.81 5.94
CA ASP A 74 35.53 -8.69 6.46
C ASP A 74 34.51 -8.61 5.32
N ASP A 75 34.42 -9.68 4.50
CA ASP A 75 33.29 -9.85 3.59
C ASP A 75 32.06 -10.22 4.42
N PHE A 76 31.36 -9.22 4.95
CA PHE A 76 30.07 -9.40 5.61
C PHE A 76 28.97 -9.06 4.63
N ALA A 77 28.21 -10.07 4.19
CA ALA A 77 26.99 -9.83 3.43
C ALA A 77 25.98 -9.10 4.33
N VAL A 78 25.58 -7.90 3.93
CA VAL A 78 24.52 -7.16 4.63
C VAL A 78 23.22 -7.45 3.91
N THR A 79 22.33 -8.18 4.57
CA THR A 79 20.95 -8.37 4.11
C THR A 79 20.13 -7.14 4.51
N ARG A 80 19.58 -6.46 3.52
CA ARG A 80 18.60 -5.38 3.71
C ARG A 80 17.22 -5.88 3.32
N LYS A 81 16.19 -5.34 3.94
CA LYS A 81 14.79 -5.70 3.68
C LYS A 81 14.08 -4.54 3.02
N ILE A 82 13.14 -4.85 2.13
CA ILE A 82 12.22 -3.88 1.53
C ILE A 82 10.83 -4.49 1.63
N THR A 83 9.86 -3.72 2.10
CA THR A 83 8.46 -4.15 2.12
C THR A 83 7.72 -3.48 0.98
N PHE A 84 7.08 -4.26 0.11
CA PHE A 84 6.28 -3.75 -0.98
C PHE A 84 4.80 -3.80 -0.63
N ILE A 85 4.06 -2.73 -0.96
CA ILE A 85 2.60 -2.68 -0.96
C ILE A 85 2.14 -2.72 -2.43
N ASP A 86 1.43 -3.77 -2.82
CA ASP A 86 0.80 -3.88 -4.12
C ASP A 86 -0.54 -3.13 -4.12
N THR A 87 -0.66 -2.10 -4.95
CA THR A 87 -1.92 -1.38 -5.13
C THR A 87 -2.53 -1.69 -6.51
N PRO A 88 -3.78 -2.20 -6.56
CA PRO A 88 -4.46 -2.42 -7.82
C PRO A 88 -4.62 -1.11 -8.61
N GLY A 89 -4.43 -1.19 -9.94
CA GLY A 89 -4.48 -0.03 -10.83
C GLY A 89 -5.90 0.47 -11.18
N HIS A 90 -6.95 -0.30 -10.90
CA HIS A 90 -8.31 0.05 -11.29
C HIS A 90 -8.88 1.21 -10.44
N GLU A 91 -9.72 2.08 -11.01
CA GLU A 91 -10.28 3.26 -10.32
C GLU A 91 -11.05 2.92 -9.04
N ALA A 92 -11.72 1.77 -9.03
CA ALA A 92 -12.42 1.23 -7.85
C ALA A 92 -11.52 1.06 -6.60
N PHE A 93 -10.20 1.04 -6.76
CA PHE A 93 -9.22 0.91 -5.66
C PHE A 93 -8.48 2.21 -5.35
N PHE A 94 -9.03 3.36 -5.74
CA PHE A 94 -8.46 4.68 -5.42
C PHE A 94 -8.15 4.82 -3.92
N ALA A 95 -9.07 4.39 -3.05
CA ALA A 95 -8.86 4.43 -1.60
C ALA A 95 -7.65 3.60 -1.15
N MET A 96 -7.38 2.45 -1.78
CA MET A 96 -6.21 1.63 -1.45
C MET A 96 -4.91 2.32 -1.86
N ARG A 97 -4.92 3.04 -2.99
CA ARG A 97 -3.79 3.89 -3.40
C ARG A 97 -3.57 5.04 -2.42
N GLU A 98 -4.63 5.76 -2.06
CA GLU A 98 -4.54 6.90 -1.14
C GLU A 98 -3.95 6.50 0.22
N HIS A 99 -4.37 5.35 0.75
CA HIS A 99 -3.84 4.86 2.03
C HIS A 99 -2.45 4.24 1.88
N GLY A 100 -2.15 3.59 0.74
CA GLY A 100 -0.82 3.07 0.45
C GLY A 100 0.25 4.17 0.45
N VAL A 101 -0.02 5.33 -0.16
CA VAL A 101 0.93 6.47 -0.12
C VAL A 101 1.13 7.00 1.29
N LYS A 102 0.07 7.05 2.13
CA LYS A 102 0.20 7.54 3.51
C LYS A 102 1.09 6.66 4.39
N VAL A 103 1.19 5.37 4.08
CA VAL A 103 1.97 4.39 4.85
C VAL A 103 3.38 4.20 4.27
N ALA A 104 3.55 4.46 2.98
CA ALA A 104 4.81 4.25 2.28
C ALA A 104 5.84 5.34 2.57
N ASP A 105 7.09 4.91 2.64
CA ASP A 105 8.27 5.76 2.72
C ASP A 105 8.73 6.20 1.33
N VAL A 106 8.55 5.33 0.34
CA VAL A 106 8.92 5.58 -1.06
C VAL A 106 7.79 5.08 -1.98
N ALA A 107 7.49 5.83 -3.04
CA ALA A 107 6.56 5.39 -4.08
C ALA A 107 7.29 5.01 -5.38
N LEU A 108 6.80 3.98 -6.07
CA LEU A 108 7.22 3.64 -7.43
C LEU A 108 6.11 4.05 -8.41
N LEU A 109 6.42 4.96 -9.33
CA LEU A 109 5.56 5.32 -10.44
C LEU A 109 5.92 4.47 -11.68
N VAL A 110 5.15 3.40 -11.91
CA VAL A 110 5.37 2.49 -13.03
C VAL A 110 4.69 2.99 -14.30
N VAL A 111 5.49 3.27 -15.33
CA VAL A 111 5.04 3.73 -16.64
C VAL A 111 5.57 2.79 -17.72
N ALA A 112 4.71 2.30 -18.60
CA ALA A 112 5.18 1.42 -19.67
C ALA A 112 5.84 2.22 -20.80
N ALA A 113 6.97 1.75 -21.31
CA ALA A 113 7.74 2.42 -22.36
C ALA A 113 7.01 2.47 -23.71
N ASP A 114 6.15 1.49 -23.99
CA ASP A 114 5.32 1.41 -25.21
C ASP A 114 4.07 2.32 -25.13
N ASP A 115 3.43 2.40 -23.97
CA ASP A 115 2.18 3.14 -23.77
C ASP A 115 2.39 4.61 -23.39
N GLY A 116 3.40 4.92 -22.57
CA GLY A 116 3.67 6.26 -22.04
C GLY A 116 2.71 6.72 -20.93
N VAL A 117 2.60 8.03 -20.74
CA VAL A 117 1.78 8.63 -19.67
C VAL A 117 0.30 8.55 -20.04
N GLN A 118 -0.47 7.84 -19.23
CA GLN A 118 -1.92 7.64 -19.39
C GLN A 118 -2.72 8.46 -18.36
N PRO A 119 -4.04 8.69 -18.53
CA PRO A 119 -4.85 9.50 -17.61
C PRO A 119 -4.74 9.07 -16.13
N GLN A 120 -4.77 7.77 -15.84
CA GLN A 120 -4.58 7.26 -14.47
C GLN A 120 -3.17 7.52 -13.93
N THR A 121 -2.17 7.59 -14.82
CA THR A 121 -0.79 7.96 -14.43
C THR A 121 -0.77 9.43 -13.98
N GLU A 122 -1.50 10.32 -14.66
CA GLU A 122 -1.61 11.73 -14.28
C GLU A 122 -2.25 11.90 -12.89
N GLU A 123 -3.29 11.12 -12.59
CA GLU A 123 -3.91 11.11 -11.26
C GLU A 123 -2.92 10.65 -10.17
N VAL A 124 -2.16 9.60 -10.44
CA VAL A 124 -1.14 9.08 -9.52
C VAL A 124 -0.03 10.12 -9.32
N ILE A 125 0.46 10.75 -10.39
CA ILE A 125 1.47 11.82 -10.32
C ILE A 125 0.98 12.94 -9.42
N LYS A 126 -0.25 13.41 -9.65
CA LYS A 126 -0.85 14.47 -8.82
C LYS A 126 -0.89 14.08 -7.35
N HIS A 127 -1.30 12.85 -7.05
CA HIS A 127 -1.40 12.37 -5.67
C HIS A 127 -0.04 12.25 -4.97
N ILE A 128 0.99 11.74 -5.66
CA ILE A 128 2.36 11.65 -5.14
C ILE A 128 2.92 13.06 -4.88
N LEU A 129 2.73 14.00 -5.81
CA LEU A 129 3.20 15.38 -5.65
C LEU A 129 2.48 16.12 -4.50
N GLU A 130 1.19 15.86 -4.28
CA GLU A 130 0.41 16.43 -3.17
C GLU A 130 0.83 15.88 -1.80
N THR A 131 1.15 14.59 -1.72
CA THR A 131 1.56 13.90 -0.50
C THR A 131 3.03 14.10 -0.15
N LYS A 132 3.85 14.52 -1.12
CA LYS A 132 5.30 14.76 -0.98
C LYS A 132 6.09 13.52 -0.55
N VAL A 133 5.57 12.33 -0.84
CA VAL A 133 6.31 11.09 -0.63
C VAL A 133 7.43 11.01 -1.68
N PRO A 134 8.68 10.74 -1.28
CA PRO A 134 9.77 10.49 -2.22
C PRO A 134 9.40 9.39 -3.20
N PHE A 135 9.71 9.55 -4.48
CA PHE A 135 9.31 8.56 -5.47
C PHE A 135 10.33 8.37 -6.58
N ILE A 136 10.31 7.17 -7.16
CA ILE A 136 11.13 6.74 -8.27
C ILE A 136 10.21 6.47 -9.46
N VAL A 137 10.58 6.94 -10.64
CA VAL A 137 9.90 6.57 -11.88
C VAL A 137 10.48 5.26 -12.39
N VAL A 138 9.64 4.26 -12.60
CA VAL A 138 10.02 2.98 -13.20
C VAL A 138 9.46 2.90 -14.61
N ILE A 139 10.33 3.04 -15.61
CA ILE A 139 9.94 2.86 -17.01
C ILE A 139 10.07 1.37 -17.34
N ASN A 140 8.92 0.69 -17.41
CA ASN A 140 8.83 -0.75 -17.63
C ASN A 140 8.68 -1.11 -19.12
N LYS A 141 8.79 -2.40 -19.46
CA LYS A 141 8.63 -2.97 -20.82
C LYS A 141 9.67 -2.45 -21.82
N ILE A 142 10.89 -2.17 -21.37
CA ILE A 142 12.00 -1.74 -22.25
C ILE A 142 12.43 -2.81 -23.26
N ASP A 143 11.99 -4.05 -23.08
CA ASP A 143 12.22 -5.17 -24.00
C ASP A 143 11.37 -5.13 -25.27
N LYS A 144 10.31 -4.31 -25.31
CA LYS A 144 9.41 -4.26 -26.47
C LYS A 144 10.03 -3.44 -27.60
N PRO A 145 9.85 -3.85 -28.87
CA PRO A 145 10.36 -3.09 -30.02
C PRO A 145 9.73 -1.69 -30.16
N GLY A 146 8.57 -1.46 -29.56
CA GLY A 146 7.90 -0.15 -29.51
C GLY A 146 8.26 0.70 -28.28
N ALA A 147 9.23 0.29 -27.46
CA ALA A 147 9.63 1.03 -26.27
C ALA A 147 10.23 2.39 -26.64
N ALA A 148 9.62 3.47 -26.15
CA ALA A 148 10.01 4.85 -26.41
C ALA A 148 10.35 5.57 -25.11
N VAL A 149 11.47 5.19 -24.47
CA VAL A 149 11.89 5.72 -23.15
C VAL A 149 11.99 7.26 -23.14
N ASP A 150 12.62 7.86 -24.14
CA ASP A 150 12.79 9.32 -24.20
C ASP A 150 11.45 10.06 -24.34
N ARG A 151 10.48 9.46 -25.05
CA ARG A 151 9.12 10.00 -25.15
C ARG A 151 8.47 10.03 -23.77
N VAL A 152 8.53 8.93 -23.03
CA VAL A 152 7.96 8.83 -21.67
C VAL A 152 8.59 9.84 -20.72
N LYS A 153 9.93 9.99 -20.74
CA LYS A 153 10.64 10.99 -19.93
C LYS A 153 10.15 12.42 -20.21
N LYS A 154 9.91 12.73 -21.48
CA LYS A 154 9.39 14.03 -21.91
C LYS A 154 7.96 14.27 -21.44
N GLU A 155 7.08 13.29 -21.63
CA GLU A 155 5.69 13.35 -21.16
C GLU A 155 5.61 13.53 -19.64
N LEU A 156 6.44 12.81 -18.87
CA LEU A 156 6.52 12.97 -17.42
C LEU A 156 6.94 14.38 -17.00
N SER A 157 7.93 14.95 -17.68
CA SER A 157 8.38 16.31 -17.43
C SER A 157 7.29 17.35 -17.70
N GLU A 158 6.50 17.16 -18.76
CA GLU A 158 5.33 18.01 -19.06
C GLU A 158 4.24 17.94 -17.98
N LYS A 159 4.19 16.83 -17.22
CA LYS A 159 3.29 16.64 -16.07
C LYS A 159 3.89 17.08 -14.72
N GLY A 160 5.05 17.73 -14.74
CA GLY A 160 5.71 18.28 -13.54
C GLY A 160 6.60 17.28 -12.79
N VAL A 161 6.87 16.11 -13.36
CA VAL A 161 7.85 15.16 -12.83
C VAL A 161 9.23 15.51 -13.35
N LEU A 162 10.03 16.22 -12.55
CA LEU A 162 11.35 16.70 -12.94
C LEU A 162 12.40 15.60 -12.75
N ILE A 163 12.83 15.00 -13.86
CA ILE A 163 13.77 13.87 -13.90
C ILE A 163 15.21 14.31 -13.63
N GLU A 164 15.97 13.54 -12.84
CA GLU A 164 17.37 13.81 -12.48
C GLU A 164 18.31 14.04 -13.66
N GLU A 165 18.20 13.22 -14.73
CA GLU A 165 19.03 13.36 -15.93
C GLU A 165 18.92 14.75 -16.59
N TRP A 166 17.82 15.46 -16.36
CA TRP A 166 17.56 16.80 -16.89
C TRP A 166 17.65 17.90 -15.82
N GLY A 167 18.35 17.62 -14.72
CA GLY A 167 18.56 18.54 -13.60
C GLY A 167 17.40 18.59 -12.60
N GLY A 168 16.52 17.60 -12.61
CA GLY A 168 15.44 17.42 -11.65
C GLY A 168 15.86 16.65 -10.39
N GLN A 169 14.88 16.13 -9.65
CA GLN A 169 15.07 15.42 -8.38
C GLN A 169 14.52 14.00 -8.40
N VAL A 170 13.80 13.62 -9.46
CA VAL A 170 13.13 12.32 -9.53
C VAL A 170 14.02 11.34 -10.29
N PRO A 171 14.56 10.32 -9.61
CA PRO A 171 15.38 9.30 -10.26
C PRO A 171 14.51 8.40 -11.15
N VAL A 172 15.11 7.86 -12.21
CA VAL A 172 14.45 6.99 -13.18
C VAL A 172 15.16 5.64 -13.23
N ALA A 173 14.40 4.56 -13.05
CA ALA A 173 14.86 3.20 -13.28
C ALA A 173 14.26 2.66 -14.59
N LEU A 174 15.09 1.99 -15.39
CA LEU A 174 14.67 1.33 -16.64
C LEU A 174 14.59 -0.17 -16.38
N VAL A 175 13.40 -0.76 -16.56
CA VAL A 175 13.17 -2.16 -16.19
C VAL A 175 12.47 -2.92 -17.31
N SER A 176 12.84 -4.20 -17.45
CA SER A 176 11.99 -5.19 -18.10
C SER A 176 11.62 -6.24 -17.06
N SER A 177 10.37 -6.20 -16.58
CA SER A 177 9.88 -7.21 -15.64
C SER A 177 9.89 -8.62 -16.25
N ARG A 178 9.65 -8.74 -17.56
CA ARG A 178 9.63 -10.03 -18.26
C ARG A 178 11.03 -10.63 -18.37
N ASP A 179 11.99 -9.83 -18.80
CA ASP A 179 13.38 -10.28 -19.00
C ASP A 179 14.21 -10.19 -17.71
N LYS A 180 13.61 -9.74 -16.59
CA LYS A 180 14.24 -9.48 -15.29
C LYS A 180 15.48 -8.56 -15.37
N LYS A 181 15.45 -7.58 -16.26
CA LYS A 181 16.54 -6.60 -16.44
C LYS A 181 16.23 -5.32 -15.66
N GLY A 182 17.24 -4.72 -15.03
CA GLY A 182 17.08 -3.46 -14.31
C GLY A 182 16.49 -3.59 -12.90
N ILE A 183 16.17 -4.83 -12.46
CA ILE A 183 15.51 -5.06 -11.17
C ILE A 183 16.48 -4.85 -10.01
N ASP A 184 17.70 -5.37 -10.12
CA ASP A 184 18.73 -5.19 -9.08
C ASP A 184 19.09 -3.70 -8.92
N GLU A 185 19.24 -2.99 -10.05
CA GLU A 185 19.46 -1.55 -10.05
C GLU A 185 18.28 -0.76 -9.45
N LEU A 186 17.05 -1.20 -9.68
CA LEU A 186 15.86 -0.63 -9.05
C LEU A 186 15.86 -0.85 -7.53
N LEU A 187 16.16 -2.06 -7.05
CA LEU A 187 16.23 -2.36 -5.62
C LEU A 187 17.31 -1.51 -4.93
N ASP A 188 18.44 -1.33 -5.60
CA ASP A 188 19.53 -0.46 -5.15
C ASP A 188 19.12 0.99 -5.04
N LEU A 189 18.43 1.50 -6.05
CA LEU A 189 17.92 2.86 -6.08
C LEU A 189 16.86 3.10 -4.99
N ILE A 190 15.98 2.13 -4.75
CA ILE A 190 14.99 2.19 -3.66
C ILE A 190 15.69 2.34 -2.31
N LEU A 191 16.70 1.52 -2.05
CA LEU A 191 17.46 1.59 -0.80
C LEU A 191 18.20 2.92 -0.65
N LEU A 192 18.76 3.46 -1.74
CA LEU A 192 19.43 4.75 -1.72
C LEU A 192 18.46 5.90 -1.37
N VAL A 193 17.30 5.95 -2.03
CA VAL A 193 16.28 6.97 -1.73
C VAL A 193 15.78 6.83 -0.29
N ALA A 194 15.56 5.60 0.19
CA ALA A 194 15.14 5.34 1.55
C ALA A 194 16.20 5.73 2.61
N GLU A 195 17.49 5.59 2.32
CA GLU A 195 18.56 6.00 3.23
C GLU A 195 18.56 7.52 3.46
N MET A 196 18.20 8.31 2.44
CA MET A 196 18.10 9.76 2.56
C MET A 196 16.98 10.21 3.52
N GLU A 197 15.95 9.38 3.71
CA GLU A 197 14.84 9.64 4.63
C GLU A 197 15.16 9.27 6.09
N GLU A 198 16.35 8.69 6.35
CA GLU A 198 16.81 8.27 7.69
C GLU A 198 15.75 7.49 8.50
N LEU A 199 15.10 6.52 7.85
CA LEU A 199 13.98 5.77 8.43
C LEU A 199 14.41 5.06 9.71
N LYS A 200 13.66 5.30 10.79
CA LYS A 200 13.99 4.89 12.16
C LYS A 200 12.78 4.36 12.90
N TYR A 201 13.01 3.47 13.86
CA TYR A 201 11.98 2.98 14.79
C TYR A 201 12.53 2.75 16.20
N SER A 202 11.62 2.67 17.17
CA SER A 202 11.93 2.46 18.59
C SER A 202 11.51 1.05 19.05
N PRO A 203 12.43 0.08 19.20
CA PRO A 203 12.12 -1.29 19.63
C PRO A 203 11.56 -1.38 21.07
N GLN A 204 11.75 -0.35 21.90
CA GLN A 204 11.17 -0.28 23.26
C GLN A 204 9.68 0.08 23.27
N LYS A 205 9.16 0.66 22.19
CA LYS A 205 7.75 1.05 22.13
C LYS A 205 6.86 -0.14 21.79
N THR A 206 5.62 -0.03 22.20
CA THR A 206 4.56 -0.95 21.78
C THR A 206 4.19 -0.71 20.31
N GLY A 207 3.76 -1.75 19.62
CA GLY A 207 3.50 -1.71 18.19
C GLY A 207 2.46 -0.65 17.78
N GLU A 208 2.79 0.08 16.73
CA GLU A 208 1.91 0.95 15.98
C GLU A 208 2.01 0.59 14.49
N GLY A 209 0.92 0.73 13.75
CA GLY A 209 0.89 0.46 12.32
C GLY A 209 -0.39 0.93 11.65
N TYR A 210 -0.59 0.47 10.42
CA TYR A 210 -1.77 0.80 9.61
C TYR A 210 -2.38 -0.44 8.98
N VAL A 211 -3.71 -0.47 8.90
CA VAL A 211 -4.44 -1.53 8.20
C VAL A 211 -4.25 -1.39 6.70
N ILE A 212 -3.87 -2.47 6.02
CA ILE A 212 -3.77 -2.50 4.56
C ILE A 212 -4.93 -3.29 3.95
N GLU A 213 -5.34 -4.35 4.63
CA GLU A 213 -6.45 -5.21 4.20
C GLU A 213 -7.22 -5.69 5.43
N SER A 214 -8.51 -5.93 5.25
CA SER A 214 -9.38 -6.36 6.33
C SER A 214 -10.57 -7.11 5.73
N HIS A 215 -10.87 -8.29 6.28
CA HIS A 215 -12.02 -9.09 5.88
C HIS A 215 -12.51 -9.97 7.03
N PHE A 216 -13.71 -10.50 6.87
CA PHE A 216 -14.27 -11.47 7.80
C PHE A 216 -14.06 -12.89 7.26
N ASP A 217 -13.39 -13.73 8.03
CA ASP A 217 -13.24 -15.16 7.76
C ASP A 217 -14.20 -15.97 8.65
N ALA A 218 -14.92 -16.92 8.06
CA ALA A 218 -15.94 -17.69 8.78
C ALA A 218 -15.39 -18.58 9.91
N LYS A 219 -14.09 -18.96 9.86
CA LYS A 219 -13.44 -19.81 10.86
C LYS A 219 -12.60 -19.01 11.84
N LYS A 220 -11.89 -18.00 11.35
CA LYS A 220 -10.93 -17.19 12.13
C LYS A 220 -11.59 -15.93 12.74
N GLY A 221 -12.72 -15.47 12.21
CA GLY A 221 -13.35 -14.21 12.59
C GLY A 221 -12.78 -13.04 11.81
N VAL A 222 -12.66 -11.86 12.43
CA VAL A 222 -12.06 -10.69 11.79
C VAL A 222 -10.56 -10.92 11.57
N VAL A 223 -10.13 -10.80 10.31
CA VAL A 223 -8.74 -10.88 9.88
C VAL A 223 -8.35 -9.52 9.32
N ALA A 224 -7.27 -8.95 9.83
CA ALA A 224 -6.71 -7.71 9.30
C ALA A 224 -5.23 -7.89 9.00
N THR A 225 -4.77 -7.34 7.88
CA THR A 225 -3.35 -7.20 7.57
C THR A 225 -2.91 -5.81 8.01
N ILE A 226 -1.90 -5.75 8.87
CA ILE A 226 -1.33 -4.52 9.41
C ILE A 226 0.12 -4.43 8.97
N ILE A 227 0.56 -3.28 8.47
CA ILE A 227 1.99 -2.96 8.39
C ILE A 227 2.38 -2.19 9.64
N VAL A 228 3.32 -2.75 10.41
CA VAL A 228 3.88 -2.11 11.61
C VAL A 228 4.79 -0.97 11.17
N THR A 229 4.73 0.20 11.78
CA THR A 229 5.56 1.38 11.41
C THR A 229 6.48 1.84 12.54
N ASP A 230 6.11 1.60 13.80
CA ASP A 230 6.96 1.86 14.97
C ASP A 230 6.67 0.83 16.07
N GLY A 231 7.60 0.66 17.01
CA GLY A 231 7.47 -0.31 18.09
C GLY A 231 7.47 -1.76 17.64
N ILE A 232 7.16 -2.67 18.56
CA ILE A 232 7.04 -4.10 18.29
C ILE A 232 5.63 -4.54 18.64
N LEU A 233 4.94 -5.17 17.67
CA LEU A 233 3.64 -5.81 17.90
C LEU A 233 3.85 -7.28 18.25
N ARG A 234 3.19 -7.75 19.30
CA ARG A 234 3.33 -9.13 19.80
C ARG A 234 2.00 -9.87 19.86
N THR A 235 2.06 -11.19 19.75
CA THR A 235 0.90 -12.03 20.04
C THR A 235 0.48 -11.84 21.50
N GLY A 236 -0.82 -11.66 21.72
CA GLY A 236 -1.41 -11.35 23.03
C GLY A 236 -1.62 -9.86 23.29
N ASP A 237 -1.01 -8.97 22.51
CA ASP A 237 -1.21 -7.53 22.65
C ASP A 237 -2.69 -7.16 22.43
N LEU A 238 -3.18 -6.23 23.25
CA LEU A 238 -4.48 -5.60 23.04
C LEU A 238 -4.30 -4.44 22.06
N ILE A 239 -4.90 -4.56 20.88
CA ILE A 239 -4.79 -3.54 19.83
C ILE A 239 -6.14 -2.86 19.58
N VAL A 240 -6.07 -1.60 19.17
CA VAL A 240 -7.19 -0.85 18.60
C VAL A 240 -6.82 -0.51 17.16
N CYS A 241 -7.74 -0.76 16.23
CA CYS A 241 -7.64 -0.43 14.83
C CYS A 241 -8.92 0.33 14.44
N GLY A 242 -8.84 1.66 14.44
CA GLY A 242 -9.98 2.53 14.17
C GLY A 242 -11.20 2.22 15.04
N THR A 243 -12.23 1.63 14.43
CA THR A 243 -13.51 1.28 15.10
C THR A 243 -13.55 -0.12 15.70
N SER A 244 -12.48 -0.90 15.59
CA SER A 244 -12.38 -2.26 16.11
C SER A 244 -11.25 -2.37 17.13
N PHE A 245 -11.40 -3.25 18.12
CA PHE A 245 -10.33 -3.55 19.07
C PHE A 245 -10.39 -5.01 19.51
N GLY A 246 -9.28 -5.55 20.01
CA GLY A 246 -9.22 -6.92 20.51
C GLY A 246 -7.80 -7.38 20.78
N SER A 247 -7.67 -8.53 21.44
CA SER A 247 -6.37 -9.15 21.68
C SER A 247 -5.92 -9.93 20.45
N VAL A 248 -4.66 -9.75 20.04
CA VAL A 248 -4.05 -10.51 18.94
C VAL A 248 -3.91 -11.98 19.37
N LYS A 249 -4.78 -12.85 18.86
CA LYS A 249 -4.78 -14.29 19.16
C LYS A 249 -3.84 -15.06 18.25
N ILE A 250 -3.81 -14.68 16.98
CA ILE A 250 -2.97 -15.29 15.95
C ILE A 250 -2.30 -14.15 15.18
N MET A 251 -1.02 -14.33 14.91
CA MET A 251 -0.25 -13.45 14.03
C MET A 251 0.51 -14.31 13.03
N GLU A 252 0.34 -14.01 11.75
CA GLU A 252 0.95 -14.71 10.63
C GLU A 252 1.73 -13.68 9.78
N ASP A 253 2.88 -14.08 9.22
CA ASP A 253 3.62 -13.25 8.26
C ASP A 253 3.05 -13.34 6.84
N ASP A 254 3.76 -12.73 5.88
CA ASP A 254 3.35 -12.67 4.49
C ASP A 254 3.33 -14.02 3.76
N GLU A 255 4.08 -14.99 4.27
CA GLU A 255 4.07 -16.40 3.83
C GLU A 255 3.08 -17.26 4.63
N ALA A 256 2.19 -16.63 5.41
CA ALA A 256 1.25 -17.27 6.30
C ALA A 256 1.89 -18.15 7.41
N ARG A 257 3.17 -17.92 7.73
CA ARG A 257 3.86 -18.61 8.82
C ARG A 257 3.51 -17.96 10.15
N PRO A 258 3.25 -18.72 11.21
CA PRO A 258 2.93 -18.15 12.51
C PRO A 258 4.16 -17.45 13.12
N ILE A 259 3.96 -16.22 13.60
CA ILE A 259 5.00 -15.40 14.23
C ILE A 259 4.53 -14.89 15.59
N LYS A 260 5.48 -14.62 16.49
CA LYS A 260 5.19 -14.10 17.85
C LYS A 260 5.42 -12.60 17.99
N GLU A 261 6.30 -12.06 17.15
CA GLU A 261 6.69 -10.65 17.16
C GLU A 261 6.76 -10.14 15.72
N ALA A 262 6.27 -8.93 15.53
CA ALA A 262 6.33 -8.19 14.28
C ALA A 262 7.12 -6.90 14.51
N ARG A 263 8.24 -6.78 13.80
CA ARG A 263 9.04 -5.56 13.75
C ARG A 263 8.47 -4.58 12.73
N PRO A 264 8.84 -3.29 12.80
CA PRO A 264 8.41 -2.32 11.81
C PRO A 264 8.76 -2.71 10.38
N SER A 265 7.93 -2.22 9.48
CA SER A 265 7.83 -2.54 8.05
C SER A 265 7.33 -3.93 7.73
N LYS A 266 7.39 -4.90 8.66
CA LYS A 266 6.86 -6.25 8.39
C LYS A 266 5.33 -6.24 8.25
N PRO A 267 4.76 -6.73 7.13
CA PRO A 267 3.33 -6.94 7.00
C PRO A 267 2.90 -8.17 7.80
N VAL A 268 1.86 -8.02 8.63
CA VAL A 268 1.38 -9.10 9.50
C VAL A 268 -0.12 -9.22 9.49
N ARG A 269 -0.60 -10.45 9.33
CA ARG A 269 -2.01 -10.80 9.47
C ARG A 269 -2.32 -11.07 10.92
N VAL A 270 -3.22 -10.27 11.48
CA VAL A 270 -3.73 -10.41 12.85
C VAL A 270 -5.14 -10.97 12.84
N VAL A 271 -5.41 -11.84 13.82
CA VAL A 271 -6.73 -12.38 14.11
C VAL A 271 -7.02 -12.18 15.59
N GLY A 272 -8.27 -11.82 15.91
CA GLY A 272 -8.72 -11.65 17.30
C GLY A 272 -9.34 -10.29 17.61
N LEU A 273 -9.42 -9.41 16.60
CA LEU A 273 -10.24 -8.20 16.65
C LEU A 273 -11.73 -8.54 16.81
N ALA A 274 -12.45 -7.76 17.59
CA ALA A 274 -13.87 -7.99 17.87
C ALA A 274 -14.78 -7.31 16.83
N GLU A 275 -15.90 -7.97 16.54
CA GLU A 275 -17.18 -7.47 15.99
C GLU A 275 -17.19 -6.78 14.62
N THR A 276 -16.24 -5.88 14.32
CA THR A 276 -16.19 -5.10 13.08
C THR A 276 -14.83 -5.24 12.40
N THR A 277 -14.85 -5.29 11.06
CA THR A 277 -13.64 -5.22 10.25
C THR A 277 -13.13 -3.78 10.22
N PRO A 278 -11.90 -3.48 10.65
CA PRO A 278 -11.36 -2.13 10.55
C PRO A 278 -11.24 -1.70 9.08
N MET A 279 -11.28 -0.39 8.83
CA MET A 279 -11.15 0.15 7.48
C MET A 279 -9.68 0.18 7.04
N ILE A 280 -9.45 0.05 5.73
CA ILE A 280 -8.12 0.22 5.13
C ILE A 280 -7.60 1.63 5.43
N GLY A 281 -6.34 1.69 5.87
CA GLY A 281 -5.63 2.91 6.23
C GLY A 281 -5.92 3.45 7.62
N GLU A 282 -6.78 2.80 8.41
CA GLU A 282 -6.91 3.14 9.83
C GLU A 282 -5.62 2.81 10.58
N LYS A 283 -5.24 3.71 11.48
CA LYS A 283 -4.13 3.51 12.39
C LYS A 283 -4.50 2.42 13.41
N CYS A 284 -3.57 1.51 13.62
CA CYS A 284 -3.60 0.49 14.64
C CYS A 284 -2.54 0.79 15.71
N SER A 285 -2.88 0.64 16.98
CA SER A 285 -1.92 0.77 18.07
C SER A 285 -2.23 -0.19 19.22
N VAL A 286 -1.19 -0.71 19.84
CA VAL A 286 -1.29 -1.43 21.11
C VAL A 286 -1.68 -0.46 22.22
N VAL A 287 -2.60 -0.88 23.08
CA VAL A 287 -3.12 -0.10 24.22
C VAL A 287 -2.97 -0.88 25.52
N ALA A 288 -2.92 -0.18 26.66
CA ALA A 288 -2.60 -0.80 27.93
C ALA A 288 -3.79 -1.59 28.52
N ASN A 289 -5.01 -1.17 28.24
CA ASN A 289 -6.22 -1.78 28.82
C ASN A 289 -7.47 -1.54 27.96
N VAL A 290 -8.53 -2.29 28.27
CA VAL A 290 -9.81 -2.26 27.54
C VAL A 290 -10.52 -0.89 27.66
N ALA A 291 -10.36 -0.19 28.78
CA ALA A 291 -11.02 1.12 28.96
C ALA A 291 -10.43 2.17 28.01
N GLU A 292 -9.10 2.19 27.84
CA GLU A 292 -8.42 3.00 26.83
C GLU A 292 -8.87 2.61 25.42
N ALA A 293 -8.96 1.30 25.15
CA ALA A 293 -9.41 0.79 23.85
C ALA A 293 -10.81 1.30 23.48
N GLN A 294 -11.76 1.16 24.41
CA GLN A 294 -13.15 1.58 24.23
C GLN A 294 -13.27 3.09 24.03
N LYS A 295 -12.45 3.89 24.73
CA LYS A 295 -12.42 5.33 24.54
C LYS A 295 -12.02 5.69 23.11
N ILE A 296 -10.91 5.14 22.61
CA ILE A 296 -10.42 5.40 21.25
C ILE A 296 -11.47 4.97 20.23
N VAL A 297 -12.03 3.78 20.37
CA VAL A 297 -13.07 3.28 19.46
C VAL A 297 -14.30 4.20 19.46
N SER A 298 -14.75 4.68 20.62
CA SER A 298 -15.90 5.58 20.69
C SER A 298 -15.65 6.91 19.96
N GLU A 299 -14.45 7.46 20.08
CA GLU A 299 -14.04 8.68 19.37
C GLU A 299 -13.98 8.45 17.85
N HIS A 300 -13.47 7.30 17.41
CA HIS A 300 -13.40 6.94 15.99
C HIS A 300 -14.79 6.67 15.39
N THR A 301 -15.67 5.98 16.13
CA THR A 301 -17.05 5.70 15.71
C THR A 301 -17.83 6.98 15.53
N GLN A 302 -17.73 7.93 16.47
CA GLN A 302 -18.40 9.23 16.35
C GLN A 302 -17.92 10.00 15.10
N LYS A 303 -16.60 10.07 14.88
CA LYS A 303 -16.03 10.72 13.68
C LYS A 303 -16.51 10.05 12.39
N HIS A 304 -16.60 8.72 12.40
CA HIS A 304 -17.09 7.95 11.25
C HIS A 304 -18.56 8.25 10.96
N GLU A 305 -19.41 8.28 12.00
CA GLU A 305 -20.83 8.64 11.87
C GLU A 305 -21.02 10.07 11.35
N GLU A 306 -20.26 11.03 11.88
CA GLU A 306 -20.26 12.42 11.40
C GLU A 306 -19.84 12.54 9.94
N PHE A 307 -18.82 11.78 9.52
CA PHE A 307 -18.37 11.70 8.14
C PHE A 307 -19.46 11.14 7.21
N LEU A 308 -20.10 10.02 7.60
CA LEU A 308 -21.20 9.42 6.85
C LEU A 308 -22.41 10.38 6.75
N ALA A 309 -22.72 11.11 7.83
CA ALA A 309 -23.78 12.10 7.83
C ALA A 309 -23.49 13.25 6.84
N ARG A 310 -22.24 13.74 6.77
CA ARG A 310 -21.81 14.74 5.79
C ARG A 310 -21.95 14.26 4.35
N ILE A 311 -21.60 13.01 4.07
CA ILE A 311 -21.78 12.42 2.74
C ILE A 311 -23.27 12.34 2.36
N LYS A 312 -24.12 11.88 3.28
CA LYS A 312 -25.57 11.83 3.06
C LYS A 312 -26.14 13.20 2.72
N ILE A 313 -25.77 14.24 3.47
CA ILE A 313 -26.19 15.63 3.22
C ILE A 313 -25.73 16.12 1.83
N ARG A 314 -24.52 15.77 1.41
CA ARG A 314 -23.98 16.16 0.11
C ARG A 314 -24.67 15.42 -1.05
N SER A 315 -25.09 14.17 -0.82
CA SER A 315 -25.86 13.38 -1.80
C SER A 315 -27.34 13.81 -1.91
N SER A 316 -27.95 14.34 -0.84
CA SER A 316 -29.31 14.87 -0.87
C SER A 316 -29.43 16.29 -1.46
N GLY A 317 -28.30 16.98 -1.67
CA GLY A 317 -28.23 18.27 -2.37
C GLY A 317 -28.26 18.19 -3.90
N TRP A 318 -28.20 16.99 -4.48
CA TRP A 318 -28.41 16.78 -5.92
C TRP A 318 -29.89 16.52 -6.20
N SER A 319 -30.73 17.54 -6.01
CA SER A 319 -32.05 17.56 -6.65
C SER A 319 -31.83 17.84 -8.13
N PHE A 320 -31.99 16.82 -8.98
CA PHE A 320 -32.12 17.02 -10.41
C PHE A 320 -33.27 18.03 -10.67
N GLU A 321 -32.92 19.25 -11.07
CA GLU A 321 -33.86 20.12 -11.77
C GLU A 321 -34.16 19.44 -13.12
N THR A 322 -35.16 18.57 -13.12
CA THR A 322 -35.75 18.06 -14.36
C THR A 322 -36.46 19.22 -15.03
N ASN A 323 -35.75 19.83 -15.98
CA ASN A 323 -36.28 20.86 -16.84
C ASN A 323 -37.50 20.32 -17.60
N LYS A 324 -38.58 21.10 -17.59
CA LYS A 324 -39.89 20.77 -18.18
C LYS A 324 -39.74 20.48 -19.68
N ILE A 325 -39.84 19.21 -20.07
CA ILE A 325 -40.21 18.83 -21.43
C ILE A 325 -41.64 18.30 -21.37
N ARG A 326 -42.60 19.12 -21.85
CA ARG A 326 -44.00 18.69 -22.04
C ARG A 326 -44.05 17.58 -23.09
N PRO A 327 -44.67 16.42 -22.82
CA PRO A 327 -44.88 15.42 -23.87
C PRO A 327 -46.03 15.87 -24.79
N SER A 328 -45.73 16.00 -26.08
CA SER A 328 -46.73 16.12 -27.15
C SER A 328 -47.43 14.77 -27.33
N ARG A 329 -48.78 14.79 -27.34
CA ARG A 329 -49.62 13.59 -27.51
C ARG A 329 -49.47 13.00 -28.92
N PRO A 330 -49.25 11.68 -29.09
CA PRO A 330 -49.50 11.01 -30.35
C PRO A 330 -50.97 10.52 -30.43
N LYS A 331 -51.57 10.66 -31.62
CA LYS A 331 -52.93 10.22 -31.95
C LYS A 331 -53.00 8.69 -32.00
N THR A 332 -53.98 8.09 -31.30
CA THR A 332 -54.28 6.66 -31.32
C THR A 332 -54.92 6.22 -32.64
N ALA A 333 -54.32 5.25 -33.32
CA ALA A 333 -54.97 4.47 -34.38
C ALA A 333 -55.34 3.08 -33.82
N LYS A 334 -56.63 2.71 -33.94
CA LYS A 334 -57.19 1.41 -33.54
C LYS A 334 -56.74 0.31 -34.49
N VAL A 335 -56.29 -0.83 -33.98
CA VAL A 335 -56.31 -2.11 -34.70
C VAL A 335 -56.92 -3.19 -33.80
N ARG A 336 -57.93 -3.88 -34.35
CA ARG A 336 -58.78 -4.90 -33.71
C ARG A 336 -58.03 -6.21 -33.52
N CYS A 337 -58.23 -6.88 -32.38
CA CYS A 337 -57.77 -8.24 -32.10
C CYS A 337 -58.88 -9.25 -32.47
N GLY A 338 -58.55 -10.26 -33.26
CA GLY A 338 -59.40 -11.39 -33.63
C GLY A 338 -58.91 -12.69 -32.97
N ARG A 339 -59.87 -13.44 -32.40
CA ARG A 339 -59.74 -14.70 -31.64
C ARG A 339 -59.05 -15.83 -32.41
N HIS A 340 -58.44 -16.79 -31.72
CA HIS A 340 -58.77 -18.23 -31.78
C HIS A 340 -58.04 -19.07 -30.70
N HIS A 341 -58.53 -20.29 -30.51
CA HIS A 341 -58.50 -21.19 -29.34
C HIS A 341 -57.24 -22.08 -29.17
N PRO A 342 -57.12 -22.81 -28.03
CA PRO A 342 -55.95 -23.60 -27.64
C PRO A 342 -56.12 -25.12 -27.89
N VAL A 343 -55.03 -25.88 -28.10
CA VAL A 343 -54.98 -27.33 -27.83
C VAL A 343 -53.54 -27.79 -27.46
N ARG A 344 -53.49 -28.71 -26.48
CA ARG A 344 -52.44 -29.66 -26.00
C ARG A 344 -51.60 -30.30 -27.13
N CYS A 345 -50.43 -30.92 -26.92
CA CYS A 345 -49.85 -31.65 -25.77
C CYS A 345 -48.40 -31.26 -25.50
#